data_AF-A0A933YKI0-F1
#
_entry.id   AF-A0A933YKI0-F1
#
_cell.length_a   1.000
_cell.length_b   1.000
_cell.length_c   1.000
_cell.angle_alpha   90.00
_cell.angle_beta   90.00
_cell.angle_gamma   90.00
#
_symmetry.space_group_name_H-M   'P 1'
#
loop_
_entity.id
_entity.type
_entity.pdbx_description
1 polymer ?
#
loop_
_entity_poly.entity_id
_entity_poly.type
_entity_poly.pdbx_seq_one_letter_code
_entity_poly.pdbx_strand_id
1 'polypeptide(L)' 'MAKLDFTLAIAFSAIALIGLLSAALCLRKALRVSGERDGDFKMFLWALGAMVGLIVAGMSAAYILLPIFFTHSSM' A
#
# COMPACT_ATOMS: atom_id res chain seq x y z
N MET A 1 15.90 -21.52 -1.99
CA MET A 1 14.94 -20.65 -1.29
C MET A 1 15.44 -19.21 -1.25
N ALA A 2 16.57 -18.89 -0.61
CA ALA A 2 17.07 -17.51 -0.46
C ALA A 2 17.09 -16.60 -1.71
N LYS A 3 17.43 -17.12 -2.90
CA LYS A 3 17.43 -16.32 -4.15
C LYS A 3 16.02 -15.96 -4.61
N LEU A 4 15.06 -16.87 -4.45
CA LEU A 4 13.66 -16.65 -4.83
C LEU A 4 13.03 -15.62 -3.89
N ASP A 5 13.27 -15.76 -2.59
CA ASP A 5 12.78 -14.83 -1.57
C ASP A 5 13.33 -13.41 -1.78
N PHE A 6 14.60 -13.30 -2.16
CA PHE A 6 15.22 -12.01 -2.50
C PHE A 6 14.63 -11.37 -3.76
N THR A 7 14.33 -12.16 -4.79
CA THR A 7 13.66 -11.66 -6.01
C THR A 7 12.23 -11.20 -5.73
N LEU A 8 11.46 -11.95 -4.92
CA LEU A 8 10.12 -11.51 -4.51
C LEU A 8 10.17 -10.24 -3.65
N ALA A 9 11.14 -10.12 -2.74
CA ALA A 9 11.31 -8.92 -1.91
C ALA A 9 11.57 -7.67 -2.76
N ILE A 10 12.42 -7.76 -3.79
CA ILE A 10 12.69 -6.65 -4.71
C ILE A 10 11.45 -6.31 -5.55
N ALA A 11 10.75 -7.30 -6.08
CA ALA A 11 9.54 -7.07 -6.87
C ALA A 11 8.44 -6.40 -6.02
N PHE A 12 8.21 -6.89 -4.80
CA PHE A 12 7.19 -6.33 -3.92
C PHE A 12 7.56 -4.95 -3.39
N SER A 13 8.83 -4.70 -3.06
CA SER A 13 9.27 -3.35 -2.64
C SER A 13 9.14 -2.32 -3.76
N ALA A 14 9.42 -2.68 -5.01
CA ALA A 14 9.20 -1.80 -6.16
C ALA A 14 7.71 -1.48 -6.35
N ILE A 15 6.82 -2.49 -6.28
CA ILE A 15 5.37 -2.30 -6.39
C ILE A 15 4.84 -1.47 -5.22
N ALA A 16 5.32 -1.72 -4.00
CA ALA A 16 4.95 -0.96 -2.81
C ALA A 16 5.35 0.52 -2.96
N LEU A 17 6.54 0.80 -3.48
CA LEU A 17 7.01 2.17 -3.70
C LEU A 17 6.13 2.91 -4.72
N ILE A 18 5.76 2.26 -5.83
CA ILE A 18 4.86 2.81 -6.85
C ILE A 18 3.46 3.06 -6.27
N GLY A 19 2.94 2.11 -5.48
CA GLY A 19 1.67 2.25 -4.77
C GLY A 19 1.68 3.44 -3.81
N LEU A 20 2.74 3.57 -3.00
CA LEU A 20 2.85 4.63 -2.02
C LEU A 20 3.00 6.02 -2.67
N LEU A 21 3.77 6.11 -3.78
CA LEU A 21 3.87 7.34 -4.58
C LEU A 21 2.52 7.73 -5.21
N SER A 22 1.80 6.77 -5.80
CA SER A 22 0.49 7.04 -6.40
C SER A 22 -0.56 7.43 -5.36
N ALA A 23 -0.55 6.81 -4.17
CA ALA A 23 -1.38 7.20 -3.03
C ALA A 23 -1.05 8.63 -2.57
N ALA A 24 0.23 8.98 -2.42
CA ALA A 24 0.66 10.33 -2.03
C ALA A 24 0.22 11.40 -3.05
N LEU A 25 0.31 11.08 -4.36
CA LEU A 25 -0.18 11.96 -5.42
C LEU A 25 -1.71 12.13 -5.38
N CYS A 26 -2.47 11.07 -5.12
CA CYS A 26 -3.92 11.13 -4.94
C CYS A 26 -4.30 11.97 -3.73
N LEU A 27 -3.60 11.80 -2.60
CA LEU A 27 -3.83 12.57 -1.39
C LEU A 27 -3.52 14.06 -1.59
N ARG A 28 -2.42 14.38 -2.30
CA ARG A 28 -2.07 15.75 -2.66
C ARG A 28 -3.11 16.40 -3.57
N LYS A 29 -3.65 15.67 -4.55
CA LYS A 29 -4.75 16.16 -5.40
C LYS A 29 -6.03 16.33 -4.60
N ALA A 30 -6.37 15.39 -3.72
CA ALA A 30 -7.55 15.47 -2.86
C ALA A 30 -7.50 16.69 -1.92
N LEU A 31 -6.33 17.01 -1.36
CA LEU A 31 -6.12 18.20 -0.53
C LEU A 31 -6.23 19.49 -1.36
N ARG A 32 -5.74 19.51 -2.61
CA ARG A 32 -5.83 20.67 -3.50
C ARG A 32 -7.28 20.97 -3.93
N VAL A 33 -8.08 19.92 -4.13
CA VAL A 33 -9.50 20.01 -4.50
C VAL A 33 -10.38 20.21 -3.24
N SER A 34 -9.82 20.16 -2.03
CA SER A 34 -10.59 20.30 -0.78
C SER A 34 -11.31 21.64 -0.60
N GLY A 35 -11.00 22.66 -1.41
CA GLY A 35 -11.68 23.95 -1.44
C GLY A 35 -12.76 24.09 -2.52
N GLU A 36 -12.91 23.10 -3.42
CA GLU A 36 -13.92 23.11 -4.48
C GLU A 36 -15.23 22.44 -4.02
N ARG A 37 -16.34 22.84 -4.65
CA ARG A 37 -17.70 22.47 -4.24
C ARG A 37 -18.10 21.03 -4.62
N ASP A 38 -17.26 20.34 -5.38
CA ASP A 38 -17.50 18.97 -5.87
C ASP A 38 -17.03 17.92 -4.85
N GLY A 39 -17.91 17.62 -3.89
CA GLY A 39 -17.67 16.65 -2.81
C GLY A 39 -17.44 15.22 -3.30
N ASP A 40 -18.08 14.80 -4.40
CA ASP A 40 -18.01 13.42 -4.90
C ASP A 40 -16.62 13.07 -5.44
N PHE A 41 -16.01 13.96 -6.22
CA PHE A 41 -14.66 13.74 -6.75
C PHE A 41 -13.60 13.74 -5.64
N LYS A 42 -13.79 14.55 -4.61
CA LYS A 42 -12.96 14.55 -3.40
C LYS A 42 -13.06 13.22 -2.65
N MET A 43 -14.28 12.73 -2.43
CA MET A 43 -14.51 11.43 -1.78
C MET A 43 -13.88 10.29 -2.57
N PHE A 44 -14.00 10.32 -3.91
CA PHE A 44 -13.38 9.34 -4.79
C PHE A 44 -11.85 9.34 -4.67
N LEU A 45 -11.19 10.50 -4.71
CA LEU A 45 -9.73 10.60 -4.56
C LEU A 45 -9.24 10.15 -3.19
N TRP A 46 -10.00 10.44 -2.13
CA TRP A 46 -9.71 9.95 -0.78
C TRP A 46 -9.85 8.43 -0.66
N ALA A 47 -10.94 7.87 -1.20
CA ALA A 47 -11.17 6.43 -1.21
C ALA A 47 -10.07 5.70 -2.00
N LEU A 48 -9.67 6.26 -3.16
CA LEU A 48 -8.62 5.68 -3.99
C LEU A 48 -7.25 5.74 -3.31
N GLY A 49 -6.90 6.87 -2.69
CA GLY A 49 -5.67 7.00 -1.89
C GLY A 49 -5.65 6.04 -0.69
N ALA A 50 -6.77 5.92 0.03
CA ALA A 50 -6.91 5.00 1.16
C ALA A 50 -6.82 3.53 0.73
N MET A 51 -7.45 3.16 -0.39
CA MET A 51 -7.43 1.80 -0.92
C MET A 51 -6.01 1.38 -1.32
N VAL A 52 -5.28 2.25 -2.03
CA VAL A 52 -3.87 1.97 -2.40
C VAL A 52 -2.98 1.90 -1.15
N GLY A 53 -3.18 2.81 -0.18
CA GLY A 53 -2.47 2.76 1.10
C GLY A 53 -2.73 1.47 1.87
N LEU A 54 -3.98 0.99 1.90
CA LEU A 54 -4.38 -0.26 2.55
C LEU A 54 -3.72 -1.48 1.88
N ILE A 55 -3.67 -1.51 0.55
CA ILE A 55 -3.00 -2.59 -0.19
C ILE A 55 -1.51 -2.64 0.18
N VAL A 56 -0.83 -1.50 0.15
CA VAL A 56 0.61 -1.45 0.48
C VAL A 56 0.86 -1.82 1.94
N ALA A 57 0.08 -1.26 2.88
CA ALA A 57 0.19 -1.58 4.30
C ALA A 57 -0.10 -3.06 4.58
N GLY A 58 -1.11 -3.64 3.93
CA GLY A 58 -1.45 -5.06 4.03
C GLY A 58 -0.35 -5.96 3.50
N MET A 59 0.28 -5.61 2.37
CA MET A 59 1.42 -6.35 1.82
C MET A 59 2.64 -6.29 2.73
N SER A 60 2.96 -5.12 3.29
CA SER A 60 4.05 -4.97 4.26
C SER A 60 3.77 -5.74 5.56
N ALA A 61 2.53 -5.67 6.08
CA ALA A 61 2.12 -6.38 7.28
C ALA A 61 2.16 -7.90 7.08
N ALA A 62 1.69 -8.41 5.94
CA ALA A 62 1.75 -9.83 5.61
C ALA A 62 3.20 -10.33 5.57
N TYR A 63 4.13 -9.55 5.03
CA TYR A 63 5.55 -9.93 4.97
C TYR A 63 6.20 -10.07 6.36
N ILE A 64 5.72 -9.31 7.35
CA ILE A 64 6.19 -9.38 8.75
C ILE A 64 5.44 -10.47 9.52
N LEU A 65 4.11 -10.56 9.34
CA LEU A 65 3.25 -11.45 10.12
C LEU A 65 3.32 -12.90 9.67
N LEU A 66 3.38 -13.18 8.36
CA LEU A 66 3.48 -14.55 7.84
C LEU A 66 4.64 -15.34 8.47
N PRO A 67 5.89 -14.84 8.50
CA PRO A 67 6.98 -15.59 9.12
C PRO A 67 6.77 -15.80 10.64
N ILE A 68 6.14 -14.86 11.35
CA ILE A 68 5.81 -15.02 12.78
C ILE A 68 4.82 -16.17 12.97
N PHE A 69 3.72 -16.19 12.19
CA PHE A 69 2.73 -17.25 12.26
C PHE A 69 3.32 -18.60 11.88
N PHE A 70 4.07 -18.68 10.77
CA PHE A 70 4.68 -19.93 10.33
C PHE A 70 5.67 -20.49 11.36
N THR A 71 6.49 -19.64 11.97
CA THR A 71 7.46 -20.06 13.01
C THR A 71 6.75 -20.58 14.27
N HIS A 72 5.63 -19.96 14.65
CA HIS A 72 4.91 -20.35 15.86
C HIS A 72 4.04 -21.61 15.67
N SER A 73 3.55 -21.86 14.46
CA SER A 73 2.78 -23.07 14.11
C SER A 73 3.65 -24.31 13.82
N SER A 74 4.97 -24.14 13.71
CA SER A 74 5.93 -25.23 13.48
C SER A 74 6.57 -25.80 14.76
N MET A 75 6.09 -25.40 15.94
CA MET A 75 6.42 -26.02 17.24
C MET A 75 5.27 -26.88 17.74
#